data_AF-A0A2Z6ZV17-F1
#
_entry.id   AF-A0A2Z6ZV17-F1
#
_cell.length_a   1.000
_cell.length_b   1.000
_cell.length_c   1.000
_cell.angle_alpha   90.00
_cell.angle_beta   90.00
_cell.angle_gamma   90.00
#
_symmetry.space_group_name_H-M   'P 1'
#
loop_
_entity.id
_entity.type
_entity.pdbx_description
1 polymer ?
#
loop_
_entity_poly.entity_id
_entity_poly.type
_entity_poly.pdbx_seq_one_letter_code
_entity_poly.pdbx_strand_id
1 'polypeptide(L)' 'MDLAKNPVFHERSKHIDTRYHFIRECIAKKEVELKHVKTMDQVADIFTKPLKFDSFEKLRFMLGVRKVQV' A
#
# COMPACT_ATOMS: atom_id res chain seq x y z
N MET A 1 1.01 6.00 25.35
CA MET A 1 -0.35 6.29 24.83
C MET A 1 -0.51 7.81 24.84
N ASP A 2 0.39 8.51 24.15
CA ASP A 2 0.62 9.94 24.42
C ASP A 2 0.37 10.82 23.19
N LEU A 3 0.16 10.22 22.01
CA LEU A 3 -0.32 10.96 20.83
C LEU A 3 -1.77 11.45 20.98
N ALA A 4 -2.62 10.70 21.69
CA ALA A 4 -4.04 11.04 21.85
C ALA A 4 -4.33 12.18 22.86
N LYS A 5 -3.32 12.59 23.64
CA LYS A 5 -3.52 13.54 24.76
C LYS A 5 -3.04 14.96 24.45
N ASN A 6 -2.32 15.17 23.35
CA ASN A 6 -1.77 16.47 23.01
C ASN A 6 -2.41 17.01 21.71
N PRO A 7 -3.32 18.00 21.80
CA PRO A 7 -4.10 18.49 20.66
C PRO A 7 -3.26 18.98 19.48
N VAL A 8 -2.02 19.45 19.73
CA VAL A 8 -1.08 19.89 18.68
C VAL A 8 -0.60 18.73 17.80
N PHE A 9 -0.48 17.52 18.36
CA PHE A 9 -0.09 16.33 17.60
C PHE A 9 -1.29 15.58 17.01
N HIS A 10 -2.48 15.81 17.59
CA HIS A 10 -3.72 15.17 17.17
C HIS A 10 -4.15 15.64 15.77
N GLU A 11 -4.05 16.94 15.45
CA GLU A 11 -4.34 17.45 14.11
C GLU A 11 -3.38 16.90 13.05
N ARG A 12 -2.07 16.81 13.36
CA ARG A 12 -1.04 16.36 12.42
C ARG A 12 -1.15 14.86 12.10
N SER A 13 -1.67 14.07 13.04
CA SER A 13 -1.73 12.59 12.92
C SER A 13 -3.12 12.05 12.66
N LYS A 14 -4.17 12.90 12.67
CA LYS A 14 -5.57 12.50 12.51
C LYS A 14 -5.82 11.61 11.30
N HIS A 15 -5.17 11.90 10.17
CA HIS A 15 -5.33 11.10 8.95
C HIS A 15 -4.75 9.68 9.09
N ILE A 16 -3.70 9.51 9.89
CA ILE A 16 -3.11 8.20 10.21
C ILE A 16 -4.07 7.43 11.11
N ASP A 17 -4.56 8.07 12.18
CA ASP A 17 -5.48 7.46 13.14
C ASP A 17 -6.77 6.98 12.45
N THR A 18 -7.41 7.84 11.65
CA THR A 18 -8.63 7.48 10.91
C THR A 18 -8.40 6.30 9.97
N ARG A 19 -7.30 6.32 9.18
CA ARG A 19 -6.98 5.21 8.27
C ARG A 19 -6.67 3.92 9.02
N TYR A 20 -5.97 4.02 10.14
CA TYR A 20 -5.63 2.88 10.98
C TYR A 20 -6.89 2.19 11.51
N HIS A 21 -7.82 2.96 12.07
CA HIS A 21 -9.09 2.43 12.56
C HIS A 21 -9.91 1.78 11.46
N PHE A 22 -10.02 2.43 10.30
CA PHE A 22 -10.73 1.89 9.14
C PHE A 22 -10.15 0.56 8.66
N ILE A 23 -8.83 0.48 8.45
CA ILE A 23 -8.17 -0.76 7.99
C ILE A 23 -8.37 -1.90 9.00
N ARG A 24 -8.26 -1.61 10.30
CA ARG A 24 -8.49 -2.61 11.34
C ARG A 24 -9.92 -3.13 11.37
N GLU A 25 -10.89 -2.27 11.13
CA GLU A 25 -12.30 -2.67 11.03
C GLU A 25 -12.52 -3.60 9.83
N CYS A 26 -12.00 -3.27 8.65
CA CYS A 26 -12.08 -4.14 7.48
C CYS A 26 -11.43 -5.51 7.72
N ILE A 27 -10.28 -5.57 8.42
CA ILE A 27 -9.64 -6.83 8.81
C ILE A 27 -10.53 -7.61 9.78
N ALA A 28 -11.09 -6.95 10.79
CA ALA A 28 -11.97 -7.59 11.78
C ALA A 28 -13.24 -8.16 11.15
N LYS A 29 -13.79 -7.47 10.14
CA LYS A 29 -14.92 -7.93 9.32
C LYS A 29 -14.54 -9.00 8.29
N LYS A 30 -13.24 -9.33 8.18
CA LYS A 30 -12.69 -10.27 7.17
C LYS A 30 -12.94 -9.83 5.73
N GLU A 31 -13.17 -8.54 5.50
CA GLU A 31 -13.31 -7.96 4.15
C GLU A 31 -11.95 -7.88 3.45
N VAL A 32 -10.88 -7.74 4.22
CA VAL A 32 -9.51 -7.71 3.72
C VAL A 32 -8.58 -8.54 4.60
N GLU A 33 -7.54 -9.11 3.98
CA GLU A 33 -6.46 -9.82 4.67
C GLU A 33 -5.16 -9.05 4.46
N LEU A 34 -4.41 -8.81 5.54
CA LEU A 34 -3.10 -8.15 5.45
C LEU A 34 -2.00 -9.19 5.21
N LYS A 35 -1.32 -9.11 4.06
CA LYS A 35 -0.15 -9.93 3.75
C LYS A 35 1.07 -9.05 3.47
N HIS A 36 2.20 -9.42 4.05
CA HIS A 36 3.46 -8.80 3.69
C HIS A 36 3.88 -9.27 2.29
N VAL A 37 4.20 -8.31 1.42
CA VAL A 37 4.78 -8.54 0.09
C VAL A 37 6.13 -7.85 0.07
N LYS A 38 7.15 -8.56 -0.43
CA LYS A 38 8.48 -7.97 -0.60
C LYS A 38 8.40 -6.81 -1.60
N THR A 39 9.17 -5.76 -1.39
CA THR A 39 9.19 -4.57 -2.27
C THR A 39 9.34 -4.92 -3.75
N MET A 40 10.18 -5.91 -4.07
CA MET A 40 10.43 -6.33 -5.45
C MET A 40 9.25 -7.07 -6.11
N ASP A 41 8.24 -7.46 -5.33
CA ASP A 41 7.08 -8.24 -5.78
C ASP A 41 5.77 -7.44 -5.61
N GLN A 42 5.86 -6.19 -5.15
CA GLN A 42 4.70 -5.31 -4.94
C GLN A 42 4.24 -4.69 -6.27
N VAL A 43 3.41 -5.40 -7.03
CA VAL A 43 2.92 -4.99 -8.37
C VAL A 43 2.30 -3.58 -8.38
N ALA A 44 1.65 -3.16 -7.29
CA ALA A 44 1.06 -1.82 -7.15
C ALA A 44 2.08 -0.67 -7.27
N ASP A 45 3.38 -0.93 -7.09
CA ASP A 45 4.42 0.07 -7.21
C ASP A 45 4.51 0.65 -8.63
N ILE A 46 4.04 -0.08 -9.65
CA ILE A 46 3.99 0.40 -11.04
C ILE A 46 3.11 1.65 -11.21
N PHE A 47 2.12 1.84 -10.34
CA PHE A 47 1.17 2.95 -10.41
C PHE A 47 1.52 4.11 -9.46
N THR A 48 2.47 3.91 -8.54
CA THR A 48 2.69 4.83 -7.41
C THR A 48 4.13 5.35 -7.32
N LYS A 49 5.08 4.75 -8.05
CA LYS A 49 6.50 5.09 -7.94
C LYS A 49 7.15 5.29 -9.32
N PRO A 50 8.15 6.19 -9.43
CA PRO A 50 9.07 6.19 -10.56
C PRO A 50 10.04 5.01 -10.42
N LEU A 51 9.88 3.98 -11.25
CA LEU A 51 10.68 2.74 -11.18
C LEU A 51 11.87 2.77 -12.14
N LYS A 52 12.96 2.10 -11.76
CA LYS A 52 14.03 1.73 -12.71
C LYS A 52 13.48 0.76 -13.75
N PHE A 53 14.08 0.75 -14.94
CA PHE A 53 13.64 -0.07 -16.06
C PHE A 53 13.45 -1.55 -15.68
N ASP A 54 14.46 -2.18 -15.06
CA ASP A 54 14.39 -3.60 -14.70
C ASP A 54 13.25 -3.92 -13.71
N SER A 55 13.05 -3.04 -12.71
CA SER A 55 11.94 -3.16 -11.77
C SER A 55 10.59 -3.00 -12.48
N PHE A 56 10.48 -2.02 -13.38
CA PHE A 56 9.27 -1.81 -14.16
C PHE A 56 8.97 -3.01 -15.05
N GLU A 57 9.96 -3.55 -15.76
CA GLU A 57 9.74 -4.69 -16.66
C GLU A 57 9.29 -5.94 -15.89
N LYS A 58 9.92 -6.22 -14.73
CA LYS A 58 9.49 -7.32 -13.85
C LYS A 58 8.04 -7.13 -13.40
N LEU A 59 7.68 -5.97 -12.85
CA LEU A 59 6.32 -5.74 -12.35
C LEU A 59 5.29 -5.69 -13.48
N ARG A 60 5.64 -5.17 -14.66
CA ARG A 60 4.80 -5.19 -15.86
C ARG A 60 4.49 -6.62 -16.31
N PHE A 61 5.49 -7.50 -16.26
CA PHE A 61 5.29 -8.93 -16.54
C PHE A 61 4.39 -9.60 -15.50
N MET A 62 4.59 -9.31 -14.20
CA MET A 62 3.73 -9.80 -13.12
C MET A 62 2.29 -9.30 -13.24
N LEU A 63 2.09 -8.07 -13.73
CA LEU A 63 0.77 -7.49 -14.02
C LEU A 63 0.07 -8.18 -15.22
N GLY A 64 0.77 -9.03 -15.97
CA GLY A 64 0.24 -9.74 -17.13
C GLY A 64 0.31 -8.93 -18.43
N VAL A 65 0.92 -7.75 -18.43
CA VAL A 65 1.12 -6.94 -19.64
C VAL A 65 2.27 -7.53 -20.46
N ARG A 66 1.94 -8.21 -21.55
CA ARG A 66 2.91 -8.91 -22.42
C ARG A 66 2.91 -8.33 -23.82
N LYS A 67 4.02 -8.49 -24.53
CA LYS A 67 4.04 -8.23 -25.97
C LYS A 67 3.14 -9.26 -26.63
N VAL A 68 2.21 -8.79 -27.45
CA VAL A 68 1.42 -9.67 -28.32
C VAL A 68 2.38 -10.22 -29.38
N GLN A 69 2.45 -11.54 -29.50
CA GLN A 69 3.14 -12.18 -30.62
C GLN A 69 2.18 -12.10 -31.81
N VAL A 70 2.58 -11.35 -32.83
CA VAL A 70 1.92 -11.28 -34.13
C VAL A 70 2.67 -12.21 -35.08
#